data_AF-A0A434CAE6-F1
#
_entry.id   AF-A0A434CAE6-F1
#
_cell.length_a   1.000
_cell.length_b   1.000
_cell.length_c   1.000
_cell.angle_alpha   90.00
_cell.angle_beta   90.00
_cell.angle_gamma   90.00
#
_symmetry.space_group_name_H-M   'P 1'
#
loop_
_entity.id
_entity.type
_entity.pdbx_description
1 polymer ?
#
loop_
_entity_poly.entity_id
_entity_poly.type
_entity_poly.pdbx_seq_one_letter_code
_entity_poly.pdbx_strand_id
1 'polypeptide(L)' 'KLDAGAVIGKTGSSGRSTGPHLHYEVRHNGEAIDPLRFLTVGKKVAQYL' A
#
# COMPACT_ATOMS: atom_id res chain seq x y z
N LYS A 1 10.80 5.02 12.83
CA LYS A 1 10.64 3.72 12.15
C LYS A 1 9.24 3.22 12.48
N LEU A 2 8.48 2.75 11.49
CA LEU A 2 7.17 2.14 11.71
C LEU A 2 7.32 0.63 11.53
N ASP A 3 6.64 -0.14 12.36
CA ASP A 3 6.56 -1.58 12.20
C ASP A 3 5.46 -1.95 11.20
N ALA A 4 5.61 -3.08 10.53
CA ALA A 4 4.59 -3.59 9.64
C ALA A 4 3.29 -3.83 10.43
N GLY A 5 2.16 -3.37 9.89
CA GLY A 5 0.85 -3.46 10.54
C GLY A 5 0.48 -2.27 11.44
N ALA A 6 1.39 -1.33 11.67
CA ALA A 6 1.05 -0.09 12.38
C ALA A 6 -0.06 0.70 11.65
N VAL A 7 -1.02 1.23 12.42
CA VAL A 7 -2.09 2.08 11.88
C VAL A 7 -1.50 3.44 11.53
N ILE A 8 -1.59 3.83 10.26
CA ILE A 8 -1.06 5.11 9.75
C ILE A 8 -2.13 6.12 9.34
N GLY A 9 -3.41 5.73 9.36
CA GLY A 9 -4.51 6.62 8.97
C GLY A 9 -5.82 5.87 8.73
N LYS A 10 -6.82 6.63 8.28
CA LYS A 10 -8.13 6.13 7.84
C LYS A 10 -8.30 6.42 6.35
N THR A 11 -9.06 5.59 5.65
CA THR A 11 -9.46 5.86 4.26
C THR A 11 -10.36 7.10 4.17
N GLY A 12 -10.46 7.70 2.99
CA GLY A 12 -11.22 8.93 2.78
C GLY A 12 -11.52 9.20 1.31
N SER A 13 -11.90 10.45 1.01
CA SER A 13 -12.21 10.91 -0.34
C SER A 13 -11.80 12.37 -0.55
N SER A 14 -10.52 12.67 -0.32
CA SER A 14 -9.92 14.00 -0.55
C SER A 14 -9.09 14.04 -1.84
N GLY A 15 -8.87 15.24 -2.40
CA GLY A 15 -8.06 15.43 -3.61
C GLY A 15 -8.78 14.99 -4.88
N ARG A 16 -8.05 14.36 -5.82
CA ARG A 16 -8.62 13.88 -7.09
C ARG A 16 -9.29 12.52 -6.91
N SER A 17 -10.52 12.53 -6.40
CA SER A 17 -11.31 11.33 -6.12
C SER A 17 -12.77 11.50 -6.55
N THR A 18 -13.41 10.40 -6.97
CA THR A 18 -14.86 10.34 -7.27
C THR A 18 -15.66 9.64 -6.16
N GLY A 19 -15.00 9.08 -5.14
CA GLY A 19 -15.65 8.42 -4.00
C GLY A 19 -14.65 7.78 -3.03
N PRO A 20 -15.09 7.27 -1.87
CA PRO A 20 -14.19 6.74 -0.84
C PRO A 20 -13.40 5.51 -1.29
N HIS A 21 -12.07 5.61 -1.32
CA HIS A 21 -11.16 4.50 -1.63
C HIS A 21 -9.75 4.78 -1.10
N LEU A 22 -8.88 3.77 -1.17
CA LEU A 22 -7.45 3.91 -0.90
C LEU A 22 -6.68 3.86 -2.23
N HIS A 23 -5.96 4.93 -2.55
CA HIS A 23 -4.93 4.89 -3.58
C HIS A 23 -3.62 4.40 -2.94
N TYR A 24 -3.06 3.30 -3.46
CA TYR A 24 -1.82 2.71 -2.98
C TYR A 24 -0.83 2.60 -4.14
N GLU A 25 0.37 3.15 -3.94
CA GLU A 25 1.46 3.08 -4.91
C GLU A 25 2.72 2.51 -4.25
N VAL A 26 3.57 1.89 -5.06
CA VAL A 26 4.94 1.55 -4.70
C VAL A 26 5.86 2.30 -5.64
N ARG A 27 6.88 2.95 -5.07
CA ARG A 27 7.89 3.68 -5.84
C ARG A 27 9.26 3.09 -5.55
N HIS A 28 10.05 2.87 -6.59
CA HIS A 28 11.43 2.43 -6.49
C HIS A 28 12.30 3.37 -7.32
N ASN A 29 13.33 3.96 -6.70
CA ASN A 29 14.18 4.98 -7.32
C ASN A 29 13.40 6.15 -7.95
N GLY A 30 12.29 6.53 -7.32
CA GLY A 30 11.44 7.63 -7.78
C GLY A 30 10.44 7.24 -8.87
N GLU A 31 10.50 6.04 -9.44
CA GLU A 31 9.55 5.57 -10.45
C GLU A 31 8.41 4.76 -9.83
N ALA A 32 7.19 4.97 -10.34
CA ALA A 32 6.03 4.18 -9.95
C ALA A 32 6.10 2.79 -10.61
N ILE A 33 5.95 1.74 -9.81
CA ILE A 33 5.97 0.35 -10.28
C ILE A 33 4.69 -0.38 -9.85
N ASP A 34 4.39 -1.50 -10.48
CA ASP A 34 3.18 -2.29 -10.19
C ASP A 34 3.15 -2.76 -8.70
N PRO A 35 2.21 -2.24 -7.87
CA PRO A 35 2.14 -2.56 -6.46
C PRO A 35 1.64 -4.00 -6.19
N LEU A 36 0.95 -4.65 -7.14
CA LEU A 36 0.36 -5.98 -6.93
C LEU A 36 1.41 -7.07 -6.68
N ARG A 37 2.62 -6.88 -7.20
CA ARG A 37 3.75 -7.80 -6.98
C ARG A 37 4.13 -7.87 -5.50
N PHE A 38 4.12 -6.72 -4.82
CA PHE A 38 4.48 -6.61 -3.41
C PHE A 38 3.39 -7.16 -2.49
N LEU A 39 2.11 -6.96 -2.84
CA LEU A 39 1.00 -7.53 -2.09
C LEU A 39 0.96 -9.06 -2.20
N THR A 40 1.23 -9.60 -3.38
CA THR A 40 1.25 -11.06 -3.60
C THR A 40 2.39 -11.71 -2.83
N VAL A 41 3.61 -11.17 -2.96
CA VAL A 41 4.77 -11.69 -2.23
C VAL A 41 4.60 -11.49 -0.73
N GLY A 42 4.11 -10.33 -0.29
CA GLY A 42 3.85 -10.05 1.12
C GLY A 42 2.89 -11.05 1.75
N LYS A 43 1.79 -11.40 1.07
CA LYS A 43 0.87 -12.46 1.52
C LYS A 43 1.57 -13.81 1.64
N LYS A 44 2.38 -14.19 0.65
CA LYS A 44 3.12 -15.45 0.67
C LYS A 44 4.14 -15.50 1.80
N VAL A 45 4.91 -14.42 2.01
CA VAL A 45 5.93 -14.34 3.06
C VAL A 45 5.29 -14.33 4.45
N ALA A 46 4.19 -13.60 4.63
CA ALA A 46 3.46 -13.56 5.90
C ALA A 46 2.89 -14.91 6.33
N GLN A 47 2.75 -15.89 5.42
CA GLN A 47 2.37 -17.26 5.78
C GLN A 47 3.52 -18.06 6.43
N TYR A 48 4.76 -17.59 6.29
CA TYR A 48 5.96 -18.22 6.83
C TYR A 48 6.60 -17.43 7.98
N LEU A 49 5.99 -16.32 8.39
CA LEU A 49 6.38 -15.49 9.54
C LEU A 49 5.36 -15.64 10.65
#